data_AF-A0A256YMV0-F1
#
_entry.id   AF-A0A256YMV0-F1
#
_cell.length_a   1.000
_cell.length_b   1.000
_cell.length_c   1.000
_cell.angle_alpha   90.00
_cell.angle_beta   90.00
_cell.angle_gamma   90.00
#
_symmetry.space_group_name_H-M   'P 1'
#
loop_
_entity.id
_entity.type
_entity.pdbx_description
1 polymer ?
#
loop_
_entity_poly.entity_id
_entity_poly.type
_entity_poly.pdbx_seq_one_letter_code
_entity_poly.pdbx_strand_id
1 'polypeptide(L)'
;MRIKFDSERIYKHLKAVWAPTLTASVAITAFYFLHQNYHDNLLYHISGAASALTFRLFDFYSTYRCTKQMEKPEFFEMGLDSRYRETNPVLPRHPKTKDLFSPLRTFIDLSFLAAATLFPPLGFGGLSITPFVYKGNMKAAKNLEEIMNEKEK
;
A
#
# COMPACT_ATOMS: atom_id res chain seq x y z
N MET A 1 -36.53 34.62 -13.84
CA MET A 1 -35.24 33.91 -13.96
C MET A 1 -35.46 32.45 -13.55
N ARG A 2 -35.51 31.49 -14.50
CA ARG A 2 -35.68 30.06 -14.19
C ARG A 2 -34.31 29.44 -13.92
N ILE A 3 -34.06 29.02 -12.69
CA ILE A 3 -32.89 28.23 -12.33
C ILE A 3 -33.05 26.86 -13.02
N LYS A 4 -32.22 26.56 -14.04
CA LYS A 4 -32.16 25.23 -14.63
C LYS A 4 -31.52 24.29 -13.62
N PHE A 5 -32.30 23.34 -13.10
CA PHE A 5 -31.82 22.27 -12.24
C PHE A 5 -31.04 21.26 -13.08
N ASP A 6 -29.73 21.24 -12.92
CA ASP A 6 -28.84 20.29 -13.60
C ASP A 6 -28.78 18.98 -12.79
N SER A 7 -29.75 18.10 -13.07
CA SER A 7 -29.94 16.83 -12.38
C SER A 7 -28.75 15.88 -12.52
N GLU A 8 -27.99 15.95 -13.61
CA GLU A 8 -26.80 15.13 -13.81
C GLU A 8 -25.66 15.51 -12.87
N ARG A 9 -25.46 16.81 -12.64
CA ARG A 9 -24.43 17.31 -11.72
C ARG A 9 -24.73 16.92 -10.27
N ILE A 10 -26.00 17.02 -9.87
CA ILE A 10 -26.46 16.62 -8.53
C ILE A 10 -26.33 15.11 -8.36
N TYR A 11 -26.73 14.31 -9.36
CA TYR A 11 -26.59 12.85 -9.30
C TYR A 11 -25.13 12.41 -9.21
N LYS A 12 -24.20 13.03 -9.96
CA LYS A 12 -22.75 12.77 -9.83
C LYS A 12 -22.22 13.12 -8.45
N HIS A 13 -22.62 14.26 -7.86
CA HIS A 13 -22.23 14.63 -6.51
C HIS A 13 -22.80 13.69 -5.45
N LEU A 14 -24.07 13.31 -5.55
CA LEU A 14 -24.68 12.34 -4.65
C LEU A 14 -23.99 10.98 -4.75
N LYS A 15 -23.71 10.47 -5.96
CA LYS A 15 -22.95 9.22 -6.11
C LYS A 15 -21.54 9.31 -5.51
N ALA A 16 -20.86 10.44 -5.68
CA ALA A 16 -19.51 10.67 -5.15
C ALA A 16 -19.48 10.78 -3.62
N VAL A 17 -20.55 11.24 -2.98
CA VAL A 17 -20.63 11.37 -1.51
C VAL A 17 -21.20 10.10 -0.88
N TRP A 18 -22.32 9.60 -1.39
CA TRP A 18 -23.05 8.49 -0.79
C TRP A 18 -22.35 7.15 -0.96
N ALA A 19 -21.62 6.92 -2.07
CA ALA A 19 -20.90 5.65 -2.22
C ALA A 19 -19.79 5.49 -1.16
N PRO A 20 -18.89 6.47 -0.93
CA PRO A 20 -17.93 6.40 0.17
C PRO A 20 -18.58 6.30 1.54
N THR A 21 -19.66 7.06 1.81
CA THR A 21 -20.34 7.02 3.11
C THR A 21 -20.98 5.65 3.36
N LEU A 22 -21.65 5.08 2.36
CA LEU A 22 -22.24 3.74 2.47
C LEU A 22 -21.16 2.67 2.65
N THR A 23 -20.08 2.75 1.87
CA THR A 23 -18.94 1.84 2.02
C THR A 23 -18.31 1.94 3.41
N ALA A 24 -18.14 3.16 3.94
CA ALA A 24 -17.63 3.39 5.29
C ALA A 24 -18.57 2.81 6.35
N SER A 25 -19.87 3.04 6.26
CA SER A 25 -20.86 2.51 7.21
C SER A 25 -20.92 0.98 7.21
N VAL A 26 -20.87 0.35 6.03
CA VAL A 26 -20.81 -1.11 5.91
C VAL A 26 -19.50 -1.64 6.50
N ALA A 27 -18.37 -0.99 6.22
CA ALA A 27 -17.07 -1.37 6.78
C ALA A 27 -17.04 -1.24 8.31
N ILE A 28 -17.57 -0.15 8.88
CA ILE A 28 -17.65 0.06 10.33
C ILE A 28 -18.57 -0.97 10.98
N THR A 29 -19.72 -1.29 10.36
CA THR A 29 -20.67 -2.27 10.89
C THR A 29 -20.09 -3.68 10.86
N ALA A 30 -19.47 -4.07 9.75
CA ALA A 30 -18.78 -5.36 9.63
C ALA A 30 -17.61 -5.45 10.63
N PHE A 31 -16.86 -4.36 10.81
CA PHE A 31 -15.81 -4.25 11.81
C PHE A 31 -16.34 -4.46 13.24
N TYR A 32 -17.40 -3.74 13.61
CA TYR A 32 -18.02 -3.84 14.93
C TYR A 32 -18.51 -5.26 15.20
N PHE A 33 -19.18 -5.89 14.22
CA PHE A 33 -19.69 -7.24 14.35
C PHE A 33 -18.57 -8.28 14.49
N LEU A 34 -17.51 -8.19 13.68
CA LEU A 34 -16.36 -9.10 13.79
C LEU A 34 -15.63 -8.93 15.12
N HIS A 35 -15.45 -7.69 15.58
CA HIS A 35 -14.81 -7.42 16.86
C HIS A 35 -15.64 -7.99 18.02
N GLN A 36 -16.94 -7.69 18.09
CA GLN A 36 -17.78 -8.19 19.20
C GLN A 36 -17.86 -9.72 19.29
N ASN A 37 -17.88 -10.42 18.15
CA ASN A 37 -18.04 -11.89 18.15
C ASN A 37 -16.72 -12.66 18.30
N TYR A 38 -15.58 -12.06 17.97
CA TYR A 38 -14.29 -12.78 17.89
C TYR A 38 -13.17 -12.17 18.74
N HIS A 39 -13.44 -11.11 19.52
CA HIS A 39 -12.44 -10.47 20.36
C HIS A 39 -11.76 -11.43 21.35
N ASP A 40 -12.48 -12.38 21.93
CA ASP A 40 -11.85 -13.31 22.89
C ASP A 40 -11.26 -14.55 22.20
N ASN A 41 -11.30 -14.60 20.86
CA ASN A 41 -10.81 -15.73 20.09
C ASN A 41 -9.32 -15.56 19.75
N LEU A 42 -8.46 -16.37 20.37
CA LEU A 42 -7.02 -16.37 20.12
C LEU A 42 -6.66 -16.55 18.64
N LEU A 43 -7.39 -17.40 17.90
CA LEU A 43 -7.12 -17.63 16.47
C LEU A 43 -7.43 -16.38 15.62
N TYR A 44 -8.37 -15.55 16.06
CA TYR A 44 -8.69 -14.28 15.41
C TYR A 44 -7.51 -13.29 15.52
N HIS A 45 -6.89 -13.20 16.70
CA HIS A 45 -5.70 -12.36 16.90
C HIS A 45 -4.46 -12.89 16.17
N ILE A 46 -4.24 -14.22 16.20
CA ILE A 46 -3.14 -14.85 15.46
C ILE A 46 -3.29 -14.63 13.94
N SER A 47 -4.49 -14.75 13.41
CA SER A 47 -4.74 -14.48 11.98
C SER A 47 -4.57 -13.01 11.60
N GLY A 48 -4.88 -12.08 12.52
CA GLY A 48 -4.53 -10.66 12.41
C GLY A 48 -3.02 -10.43 12.31
N ALA A 49 -2.25 -11.04 13.20
CA ALA A 49 -0.79 -10.98 13.18
C ALA A 49 -0.21 -11.61 11.90
N ALA A 50 -0.70 -12.79 11.51
CA ALA A 50 -0.23 -13.51 10.32
C ALA A 50 -0.52 -12.75 9.02
N SER A 51 -1.69 -12.11 8.92
CA SER A 51 -2.05 -11.29 7.76
C SER A 51 -1.17 -10.03 7.66
N ALA A 52 -0.90 -9.36 8.78
CA ALA A 52 0.02 -8.22 8.82
C ALA A 52 1.46 -8.62 8.47
N LEU A 53 1.96 -9.73 9.03
CA LEU A 53 3.28 -10.27 8.68
C LEU A 53 3.39 -10.56 7.18
N THR A 54 2.38 -11.23 6.63
CA THR A 54 2.33 -11.58 5.20
C THR A 54 2.38 -10.32 4.33
N PHE A 55 1.53 -9.34 4.61
CA PHE A 55 1.55 -8.05 3.90
C PHE A 55 2.95 -7.39 3.96
N ARG A 56 3.56 -7.31 5.14
CA ARG A 56 4.88 -6.69 5.32
C ARG A 56 6.00 -7.45 4.61
N LEU A 57 5.97 -8.78 4.59
CA LEU A 57 6.95 -9.60 3.86
C LEU A 57 6.88 -9.36 2.36
N PHE A 58 5.67 -9.32 1.79
CA PHE A 58 5.49 -9.05 0.36
C PHE A 58 5.84 -7.60 -0.02
N ASP A 59 5.48 -6.63 0.82
CA ASP A 59 5.89 -5.23 0.65
C ASP A 59 7.41 -5.09 0.67
N PHE A 60 8.06 -5.68 1.68
CA PHE A 60 9.52 -5.68 1.80
C PHE A 60 10.19 -6.34 0.59
N TYR A 61 9.79 -7.55 0.21
CA TYR A 61 10.40 -8.27 -0.90
C TYR A 61 10.27 -7.51 -2.22
N SER A 62 9.06 -7.04 -2.52
CA SER A 62 8.80 -6.33 -3.78
C SER A 62 9.51 -4.97 -3.83
N THR A 63 9.55 -4.24 -2.70
CA THR A 63 10.29 -2.98 -2.59
C THR A 63 11.79 -3.20 -2.69
N TYR A 64 12.34 -4.21 -2.01
CA TYR A 64 13.78 -4.55 -2.06
C TYR A 64 14.24 -4.86 -3.49
N ARG A 65 13.49 -5.69 -4.23
CA ARG A 65 13.75 -5.98 -5.65
C ARG A 65 13.82 -4.69 -6.48
N CYS A 66 12.85 -3.81 -6.30
CA CYS A 66 12.75 -2.56 -7.04
C CYS A 66 13.91 -1.61 -6.70
N THR A 67 14.14 -1.35 -5.41
CA THR A 67 15.21 -0.47 -4.94
C THR A 67 16.59 -0.96 -5.33
N LYS A 68 16.83 -2.28 -5.34
CA LYS A 68 18.11 -2.85 -5.79
C LYS A 68 18.43 -2.48 -7.25
N GLN A 69 17.43 -2.42 -8.13
CA GLN A 69 17.63 -1.97 -9.51
C GLN A 69 17.89 -0.46 -9.59
N MET A 70 17.18 0.33 -8.76
CA MET A 70 17.37 1.79 -8.67
C MET A 70 18.73 2.22 -8.07
N GLU A 71 19.43 1.32 -7.39
CA GLU A 71 20.73 1.61 -6.79
C GLU A 71 21.92 1.27 -7.70
N LYS A 72 21.67 0.66 -8.86
CA LYS A 72 22.74 0.35 -9.80
C LYS A 72 23.30 1.62 -10.46
N PRO A 73 24.62 1.72 -10.70
CA PRO A 73 25.24 2.92 -11.29
C PRO A 73 24.61 3.35 -12.61
N GLU A 74 24.28 2.38 -13.45
CA GLU A 74 23.70 2.60 -14.78
C GLU A 74 22.35 3.32 -14.71
N PHE A 75 21.59 3.08 -13.64
CA PHE A 75 20.31 3.75 -13.40
C PHE A 75 20.48 5.25 -13.14
N PHE A 76 21.53 5.65 -12.42
CA PHE A 76 21.87 7.05 -12.18
C PHE A 76 22.42 7.72 -13.44
N GLU A 77 23.27 7.03 -14.19
CA GLU A 77 23.84 7.52 -15.45
C GLU A 77 22.76 7.81 -16.50
N MET A 78 21.67 7.03 -16.50
CA MET A 78 20.51 7.24 -17.37
C MET A 78 19.59 8.39 -16.91
N GLY A 79 19.87 9.02 -15.76
CA GLY A 79 19.04 10.10 -15.20
C GLY A 79 17.65 9.64 -14.73
N LEU A 80 17.44 8.35 -14.49
CA LEU A 80 16.14 7.78 -14.12
C LEU A 80 15.76 7.98 -12.65
N ASP A 81 16.72 8.42 -11.83
CA ASP A 81 16.53 8.72 -10.40
C ASP A 81 15.37 9.71 -10.19
N SER A 82 15.31 10.79 -10.96
CA SER A 82 14.23 11.79 -10.85
C SER A 82 12.84 11.27 -11.25
N ARG A 83 12.79 10.24 -12.12
CA ARG A 83 11.55 9.64 -12.64
C ARG A 83 10.93 8.63 -11.67
N TYR A 84 11.75 7.88 -10.94
CA TYR A 84 11.29 6.79 -10.06
C TYR A 84 11.53 7.04 -8.55
N ARG A 85 12.49 7.89 -8.19
CA ARG A 85 12.80 8.31 -6.80
C ARG A 85 12.29 9.69 -6.43
N GLU A 86 11.42 10.24 -7.28
CA GLU A 86 10.58 11.43 -7.09
C GLU A 86 11.14 12.77 -7.54
N THR A 87 10.27 13.44 -8.29
CA THR A 87 10.12 14.90 -8.32
C THR A 87 8.74 15.37 -7.82
N ASN A 88 7.91 14.47 -7.23
CA ASN A 88 6.56 14.83 -6.77
C ASN A 88 6.53 15.03 -5.25
N PRO A 89 6.19 16.23 -4.72
CA PRO A 89 6.16 16.50 -3.28
C PRO A 89 5.01 15.82 -2.51
N VAL A 90 4.06 15.20 -3.21
CA VAL A 90 2.86 14.58 -2.61
C VAL A 90 3.03 13.08 -2.37
N LEU A 91 3.94 12.43 -3.09
CA LEU A 91 4.24 11.01 -2.90
C LEU A 91 5.52 10.88 -2.05
N PRO A 92 5.67 9.80 -1.26
CA PRO A 92 6.87 9.56 -0.46
C PRO A 92 7.95 8.78 -1.23
N ARG A 93 9.20 9.29 -1.18
CA ARG A 93 10.35 8.72 -1.90
C ARG A 93 10.43 7.22 -1.73
N HIS A 94 10.66 6.51 -2.84
CA HIS A 94 11.03 5.11 -2.77
C HIS A 94 12.27 4.97 -1.84
N PRO A 95 12.18 4.12 -0.80
CA PRO A 95 13.24 4.01 0.19
C PRO A 95 14.51 3.44 -0.43
N LYS A 96 15.68 3.82 0.09
CA LYS A 96 16.96 3.18 -0.24
C LYS A 96 17.05 1.82 0.43
N THR A 97 17.90 0.94 -0.09
CA THR A 97 18.04 -0.43 0.42
C THR A 97 18.46 -0.41 1.88
N LYS A 98 19.38 0.50 2.25
CA LYS A 98 19.80 0.70 3.65
C LYS A 98 18.65 1.11 4.59
N ASP A 99 17.64 1.83 4.07
CA ASP A 99 16.54 2.33 4.88
C ASP A 99 15.48 1.23 5.12
N LEU A 100 15.44 0.21 4.26
CA LEU A 100 14.59 -0.98 4.44
C LEU A 100 14.97 -1.79 5.68
N PHE A 101 16.25 -1.76 6.08
CA PHE A 101 16.76 -2.41 7.29
C PHE A 101 16.96 -1.44 8.46
N SER A 102 16.46 -0.20 8.34
CA SER A 102 16.64 0.80 9.38
C SER A 102 15.86 0.44 10.66
N PRO A 103 16.39 0.75 11.85
CA PRO A 103 15.66 0.56 13.10
C PRO A 103 14.29 1.25 13.13
N LEU A 104 14.17 2.41 12.45
CA LEU A 104 12.91 3.12 12.31
C LEU A 104 11.87 2.32 11.51
N ARG A 105 12.29 1.71 10.39
CA ARG A 105 11.41 0.83 9.60
C ARG A 105 10.99 -0.40 10.41
N THR A 106 11.94 -1.03 11.11
CA THR A 106 11.65 -2.16 12.00
C THR A 106 10.65 -1.77 13.10
N PHE A 107 10.81 -0.59 13.71
CA PHE A 107 9.87 -0.09 14.70
C PHE A 107 8.46 0.12 14.13
N ILE A 108 8.34 0.70 12.93
CA ILE A 108 7.05 0.89 12.24
C ILE A 108 6.41 -0.46 11.92
N ASP A 109 7.18 -1.41 11.42
CA ASP A 109 6.69 -2.74 11.04
C ASP A 109 6.24 -3.54 12.28
N LEU A 110 7.00 -3.47 13.39
CA LEU A 110 6.63 -4.06 14.68
C LEU A 110 5.39 -3.38 15.29
N SER A 111 5.30 -2.05 15.19
CA SER A 111 4.13 -1.30 15.68
C SER A 111 2.87 -1.68 14.89
N PHE A 112 2.99 -1.84 13.58
CA PHE A 112 1.88 -2.31 12.75
C PHE A 112 1.49 -3.76 13.07
N LEU A 113 2.47 -4.65 13.29
CA LEU A 113 2.22 -6.02 13.70
C LEU A 113 1.49 -6.07 15.04
N ALA A 114 1.94 -5.30 16.04
CA ALA A 114 1.29 -5.20 17.34
C ALA A 114 -0.14 -4.64 17.21
N ALA A 115 -0.33 -3.60 16.41
CA ALA A 115 -1.65 -3.04 16.14
C ALA A 115 -2.58 -4.04 15.45
N ALA A 116 -2.09 -4.83 14.48
CA ALA A 116 -2.86 -5.85 13.80
C ALA A 116 -3.14 -7.08 14.68
N THR A 117 -2.25 -7.40 15.62
CA THR A 117 -2.53 -8.42 16.64
C THR A 117 -3.67 -7.95 17.53
N LEU A 118 -3.64 -6.72 18.03
CA LEU A 118 -4.72 -6.17 18.89
C LEU A 118 -6.02 -5.92 18.10
N PHE A 119 -5.90 -5.55 16.83
CA PHE A 119 -7.00 -5.23 15.93
C PHE A 119 -6.82 -5.95 14.58
N PRO A 120 -7.21 -7.25 14.49
CA PRO A 120 -7.04 -8.08 13.29
C PRO A 120 -7.54 -7.49 11.96
N PRO A 121 -8.62 -6.68 11.93
CA PRO A 121 -9.04 -6.02 10.69
C PRO A 121 -7.97 -5.14 10.03
N LEU A 122 -7.02 -4.57 10.81
CA LEU A 122 -5.90 -3.82 10.24
C LEU A 122 -4.97 -4.73 9.42
N GLY A 123 -4.68 -5.93 9.94
CA GLY A 123 -3.87 -6.93 9.24
C GLY A 123 -4.54 -7.43 7.96
N PHE A 124 -5.84 -7.73 8.02
CA PHE A 124 -6.60 -8.14 6.82
C PHE A 124 -6.72 -7.02 5.79
N GLY A 125 -6.92 -5.77 6.23
CA GLY A 125 -6.89 -4.60 5.35
C GLY A 125 -5.55 -4.48 4.62
N GLY A 126 -4.43 -4.60 5.34
CA GLY A 126 -3.09 -4.65 4.74
C GLY A 126 -2.94 -5.81 3.75
N LEU A 127 -3.38 -7.01 4.13
CA LEU A 127 -3.31 -8.18 3.25
C LEU A 127 -4.10 -7.96 1.94
N SER A 128 -5.27 -7.33 2.01
CA SER A 128 -6.14 -7.07 0.85
C SER A 128 -5.51 -6.14 -0.20
N ILE A 129 -4.64 -5.21 0.22
CA ILE A 129 -3.95 -4.28 -0.70
C ILE A 129 -2.64 -4.86 -1.26
N THR A 130 -2.14 -5.96 -0.68
CA THR A 130 -0.88 -6.62 -1.10
C THR A 130 -0.76 -6.84 -2.61
N PRO A 131 -1.78 -7.36 -3.33
CA PRO A 131 -1.65 -7.62 -4.76
C PRO A 131 -1.37 -6.36 -5.58
N PHE A 132 -1.92 -5.20 -5.19
CA PHE A 132 -1.72 -3.94 -5.89
C PHE A 132 -0.31 -3.42 -5.68
N VAL A 133 0.17 -3.39 -4.44
CA VAL A 133 1.52 -2.95 -4.09
C VAL A 133 2.56 -3.87 -4.73
N TYR A 134 2.39 -5.19 -4.58
CA TYR A 134 3.31 -6.18 -5.12
C TYR A 134 3.42 -6.10 -6.65
N LYS A 135 2.29 -6.06 -7.37
CA LYS A 135 2.30 -5.94 -8.84
C LYS A 135 2.91 -4.61 -9.30
N GLY A 136 2.63 -3.51 -8.60
CA GLY A 136 3.22 -2.20 -8.92
C GLY A 136 4.75 -2.24 -8.83
N ASN A 137 5.28 -2.70 -7.70
CA ASN A 137 6.71 -2.79 -7.43
C ASN A 137 7.42 -3.77 -8.39
N MET A 138 6.83 -4.96 -8.63
CA MET A 138 7.43 -5.95 -9.53
C MET A 138 7.44 -5.49 -10.99
N LYS A 139 6.40 -4.78 -11.45
CA LYS A 139 6.37 -4.19 -12.80
C LYS A 139 7.44 -3.11 -12.94
N ALA A 140 7.58 -2.25 -11.93
CA ALA A 140 8.64 -1.24 -11.92
C ALA A 140 10.03 -1.91 -11.97
N ALA A 141 10.29 -2.91 -11.13
CA ALA A 141 11.55 -3.64 -11.14
C ALA A 141 11.86 -4.28 -12.50
N LYS A 142 10.88 -4.94 -13.14
CA LYS A 142 11.04 -5.55 -14.46
C LYS A 142 11.34 -4.53 -15.55
N ASN A 143 10.61 -3.41 -15.56
CA ASN A 143 10.86 -2.34 -16.53
C ASN A 143 12.28 -1.77 -16.38
N LEU A 144 12.77 -1.63 -15.15
CA LEU A 144 14.14 -1.19 -14.90
C LEU A 144 15.16 -2.23 -15.39
N GLU A 145 14.94 -3.51 -15.12
CA GLU A 145 15.79 -4.59 -15.62
C GLU A 145 15.85 -4.61 -17.16
N GLU A 146 14.73 -4.43 -17.84
CA GLU A 146 14.65 -4.38 -19.30
C GLU A 146 15.45 -3.19 -19.87
N ILE A 147 15.24 -1.98 -19.34
CA ILE A 147 15.96 -0.76 -19.75
C ILE A 147 17.49 -0.93 -19.56
N MET A 148 17.90 -1.59 -18.47
CA MET A 148 19.31 -1.85 -18.21
C MET A 148 19.92 -2.85 -19.19
N ASN A 149 19.22 -3.95 -19.49
CA ASN A 149 19.69 -4.96 -20.43
C ASN A 149 19.79 -4.43 -21.87
N GLU A 150 18.99 -3.43 -22.24
CA GLU A 150 19.08 -2.76 -23.54
C GLU A 150 20.34 -1.91 -23.69
N LYS A 151 20.92 -1.40 -22.59
CA LYS A 151 22.18 -0.63 -22.61
C LYS A 151 23.43 -1.52 -22.77
N GLU A 152 23.34 -2.79 -22.35
CA GLU A 152 24.45 -3.74 -22.41
C GLU A 152 24.63 -4.37 -23.81
N LYS A 153 23.69 -4.14 -24.73
CA LYS A 153 23.74 -4.60 -26.14
C LYS A 153 24.23 -3.51 -27.08
#